data_AF-K1TLG3-F1
#
_entry.id   AF-K1TLG3-F1
#
_cell.length_a   1.000
_cell.length_b   1.000
_cell.length_c   1.000
_cell.angle_alpha   90.00
_cell.angle_beta   90.00
_cell.angle_gamma   90.00
#
_symmetry.space_group_name_H-M   'P 1'
#
loop_
_entity.id
_entity.type
_entity.pdbx_description
1 polymer ?
#
loop_
_entity_poly.entity_id
_entity_poly.type
_entity_poly.pdbx_seq_one_letter_code
_entity_poly.pdbx_strand_id
1 'polypeptide(L)'
;DGYLKFSPVGGIDARVVADRKVKINDIYGVVGLKPIHLLSGDEKDKAVSFKNLFIDIGAKDKTEAEKYVSLGDYAYFSSDYYEFGDGYIKSKALDDRIGCMLMIELINSELEYDTYFCFNVQEEVGLRGSKCTSFDVQPDVSLILESTTAGDLCGVTGGNRVCVLGKGPVVSFMDGRTVYDKELYKLARKVGEENNIPTQTKTAIAGGND
;
A
#
# COMPACT_ATOMS: atom_id res chain seq x y z
N ASP A 1 -5.18 29.95 10.81
CA ASP A 1 -5.58 29.18 12.01
C ASP A 1 -4.65 28.01 12.33
N GLY A 2 -3.45 27.90 11.74
CA GLY A 2 -2.48 26.84 12.12
C GLY A 2 -2.73 25.46 11.50
N TYR A 3 -3.91 25.20 10.94
CA TYR A 3 -4.20 23.95 10.23
C TYR A 3 -3.43 23.80 8.91
N LEU A 4 -3.05 22.57 8.60
CA LEU A 4 -2.30 22.23 7.40
C LEU A 4 -3.21 21.63 6.32
N LYS A 5 -3.12 22.15 5.09
CA LYS A 5 -3.72 21.52 3.91
C LYS A 5 -2.75 20.56 3.27
N PHE A 6 -3.28 19.49 2.68
CA PHE A 6 -2.49 18.41 2.13
C PHE A 6 -3.18 17.76 0.93
N SER A 7 -2.39 17.05 0.13
CA SER A 7 -2.83 16.22 -0.98
C SER A 7 -2.30 14.80 -0.78
N PRO A 8 -3.04 13.76 -1.21
CA PRO A 8 -2.54 12.40 -1.14
C PRO A 8 -1.35 12.21 -2.10
N VAL A 9 -0.38 11.40 -1.65
CA VAL A 9 0.70 10.86 -2.49
C VAL A 9 0.41 9.37 -2.61
N GLY A 10 0.00 8.93 -3.80
CA GLY A 10 -0.50 7.57 -4.02
C GLY A 10 -2.04 7.45 -3.94
N GLY A 11 -2.53 6.23 -4.11
CA GLY A 11 -3.96 5.91 -4.16
C GLY A 11 -4.62 5.83 -2.78
N ILE A 12 -4.92 6.97 -2.14
CA ILE A 12 -5.51 6.99 -0.80
C ILE A 12 -6.99 7.40 -0.84
N ASP A 13 -7.86 6.60 -0.21
CA ASP A 13 -9.27 6.93 -0.03
C ASP A 13 -9.47 7.92 1.12
N ALA A 14 -10.03 9.10 0.85
CA ALA A 14 -10.24 10.15 1.85
C ALA A 14 -11.08 9.70 3.07
N ARG A 15 -11.95 8.68 2.92
CA ARG A 15 -12.82 8.16 3.98
C ARG A 15 -12.03 7.48 5.10
N VAL A 16 -10.88 6.87 4.79
CA VAL A 16 -10.10 6.12 5.78
C VAL A 16 -9.04 6.97 6.50
N VAL A 17 -8.86 8.22 6.04
CA VAL A 17 -7.85 9.17 6.54
C VAL A 17 -8.39 10.03 7.68
N ALA A 18 -9.70 10.27 7.72
CA ALA A 18 -10.35 11.01 8.80
C ALA A 18 -10.00 10.40 10.18
N ASP A 19 -9.70 11.27 11.15
CA ASP A 19 -9.34 10.91 12.53
C ASP A 19 -8.06 10.05 12.68
N ARG A 20 -7.26 9.93 11.62
CA ARG A 20 -5.98 9.23 11.69
C ARG A 20 -4.89 10.13 12.27
N LYS A 21 -4.10 9.55 13.17
CA LYS A 21 -2.83 10.11 13.63
C LYS A 21 -1.82 10.04 12.49
N VAL A 22 -1.16 11.15 12.22
CA VAL A 22 -0.08 11.29 11.24
C VAL A 22 1.16 11.86 11.92
N LYS A 23 2.31 11.72 11.26
CA LYS A 23 3.57 12.29 11.72
C LYS A 23 4.24 13.05 10.57
N ILE A 24 4.79 14.23 10.86
CA ILE A 24 5.44 15.16 9.92
C ILE A 24 6.69 15.70 10.62
N ASN A 25 7.88 15.65 10.02
CA ASN A 25 9.14 16.19 10.62
C ASN A 25 9.33 15.89 12.12
N ASP A 26 8.95 14.69 12.56
CA ASP A 26 8.97 14.26 13.96
C ASP A 26 7.87 14.72 14.92
N ILE A 27 6.96 15.59 14.50
CA ILE A 27 5.77 15.96 15.28
C ILE A 27 4.54 15.15 14.87
N TYR A 28 3.62 14.98 15.81
CA TYR A 28 2.32 14.35 15.55
C TYR A 28 1.28 15.37 15.11
N GLY A 29 0.38 14.92 14.24
CA GLY A 29 -0.84 15.61 13.92
C GLY A 29 -2.02 14.65 13.83
N VAL A 30 -3.23 15.20 13.79
CA VAL A 30 -4.47 14.45 13.60
C VAL A 30 -5.21 15.01 12.41
N VAL A 31 -5.70 14.11 11.53
CA VAL A 31 -6.50 14.54 10.38
C VAL A 31 -7.92 14.87 10.85
N GLY A 32 -8.25 16.15 10.77
CA GLY A 32 -9.57 16.68 11.07
C GLY A 32 -10.44 16.86 9.83
N LEU A 33 -11.74 16.95 10.09
CA LEU A 33 -12.77 17.35 9.13
C LEU A 33 -13.77 18.27 9.81
N LYS A 34 -14.53 19.03 9.01
CA LYS A 34 -15.60 19.88 9.52
C LYS A 34 -16.63 19.04 10.32
N PRO A 35 -16.99 19.43 11.56
CA PRO A 35 -17.93 18.68 12.38
C PRO A 35 -19.29 18.49 11.72
N ILE A 36 -19.90 17.31 11.89
CA ILE A 36 -21.18 16.94 11.23
C ILE A 36 -22.32 17.93 11.50
N HIS A 37 -22.39 18.50 12.70
CA HIS A 37 -23.41 19.47 13.10
C HIS A 37 -23.28 20.84 12.40
N LEU A 38 -22.11 21.12 11.80
CA LEU A 38 -21.83 22.34 11.05
C LEU A 38 -21.93 22.13 9.53
N LEU A 39 -22.10 20.88 9.09
CA LEU A 39 -22.30 20.56 7.67
C LEU A 39 -23.71 20.98 7.24
N SER A 40 -23.80 21.59 6.05
CA SER A 40 -25.10 21.78 5.38
C SER A 40 -25.72 20.42 5.00
N GLY A 41 -27.02 20.40 4.66
CA GLY A 41 -27.68 19.18 4.18
C GLY A 41 -26.93 18.52 3.03
N ASP A 42 -26.62 19.30 2.00
CA ASP A 42 -25.86 18.83 0.83
C ASP A 42 -24.43 18.35 1.15
N GLU A 43 -23.78 18.90 2.18
CA GLU A 43 -22.45 18.45 2.59
C GLU A 43 -22.48 17.10 3.30
N LYS A 44 -23.58 16.77 3.99
CA LYS A 44 -23.73 15.49 4.70
C LYS A 44 -23.88 14.31 3.74
N ASP A 45 -24.52 14.52 2.60
CA ASP A 45 -24.78 13.48 1.61
C ASP A 45 -23.60 13.27 0.64
N LYS A 46 -22.58 14.14 0.69
CA LYS A 46 -21.39 14.06 -0.18
C LYS A 46 -20.29 13.23 0.46
N ALA A 47 -19.60 12.46 -0.37
CA ALA A 47 -18.40 11.75 0.04
C ALA A 47 -17.32 12.72 0.56
N VAL A 48 -16.59 12.28 1.59
CA VAL A 48 -15.45 13.00 2.13
C VAL A 48 -14.41 13.22 1.03
N SER A 49 -13.87 14.43 0.94
CA SER A 49 -12.82 14.78 -0.02
C SER A 49 -11.63 15.42 0.68
N PHE A 50 -10.42 15.23 0.17
CA PHE A 50 -9.19 15.83 0.73
C PHE A 50 -9.27 17.36 0.84
N LYS A 51 -10.03 18.03 -0.03
CA LYS A 51 -10.25 19.48 0.04
C LYS A 51 -10.85 19.91 1.38
N ASN A 52 -11.68 19.05 1.98
CA ASN A 52 -12.38 19.30 3.24
C ASN A 52 -11.60 18.81 4.46
N LEU A 53 -10.49 18.10 4.25
CA LEU A 53 -9.62 17.63 5.32
C LEU A 53 -8.55 18.68 5.64
N PHE A 54 -8.00 18.56 6.84
CA PHE A 54 -6.85 19.32 7.31
C PHE A 54 -6.10 18.49 8.37
N ILE A 55 -4.82 18.78 8.57
CA ILE A 55 -4.05 18.21 9.68
C ILE A 55 -3.95 19.27 10.77
N ASP A 56 -4.35 18.90 11.97
CA ASP A 56 -4.13 19.69 13.19
C ASP A 56 -2.86 19.19 13.89
N ILE A 57 -1.92 20.11 14.11
CA ILE A 57 -0.66 19.87 14.85
C ILE A 57 -0.63 20.60 16.19
N GLY A 58 -1.76 21.19 16.62
CA GLY A 58 -1.88 21.97 17.84
C GLY A 58 -1.31 23.40 17.75
N ALA A 59 -1.03 23.90 16.54
CA ALA A 59 -0.52 25.25 16.33
C ALA A 59 -1.66 26.29 16.48
N LYS A 60 -1.39 27.38 17.20
CA LYS A 60 -2.39 28.45 17.42
C LYS A 60 -2.66 29.29 16.16
N ASP A 61 -1.66 29.40 15.28
CA ASP A 61 -1.70 30.25 14.10
C ASP A 61 -0.74 29.75 13.01
N LYS A 62 -0.78 30.44 11.86
CA LYS A 62 0.06 30.12 10.71
C LYS A 62 1.56 30.22 11.04
N THR A 63 1.96 31.27 11.74
CA THR A 63 3.37 31.55 12.05
C THR A 63 3.96 30.49 12.98
N GLU A 64 3.16 29.94 13.90
CA GLU A 64 3.57 28.82 14.72
C GLU A 64 3.69 27.53 13.89
N ALA A 65 2.72 27.23 13.04
CA ALA A 65 2.74 26.03 12.19
C ALA A 65 3.96 26.00 11.26
N GLU A 66 4.32 27.14 10.66
CA GLU A 66 5.48 27.28 9.76
C GLU A 66 6.83 27.03 10.43
N LYS A 67 6.90 27.03 11.77
CA LYS A 67 8.13 26.64 12.50
C LYS A 67 8.38 25.13 12.47
N TYR A 68 7.33 24.34 12.30
CA TYR A 68 7.40 22.88 12.37
C TYR A 68 7.24 22.21 11.00
N VAL A 69 6.46 22.82 10.11
CA VAL A 69 6.11 22.24 8.82
C VAL A 69 6.27 23.27 7.70
N SER A 70 6.98 22.87 6.65
CA SER A 70 7.14 23.59 5.39
C SER A 70 6.25 23.00 4.30
N LEU A 71 5.94 23.82 3.28
CA LEU A 71 5.27 23.31 2.09
C LEU A 71 6.15 22.28 1.38
N GLY A 72 5.57 21.10 1.10
CA GLY A 72 6.28 19.99 0.48
C GLY A 72 6.69 18.89 1.46
N ASP A 73 6.58 19.12 2.77
CA ASP A 73 6.83 18.07 3.75
C ASP A 73 5.77 16.97 3.67
N TYR A 74 6.22 15.73 3.93
CA TYR A 74 5.38 14.55 3.86
C TYR A 74 4.78 14.22 5.22
N ALA A 75 3.47 13.99 5.23
CA ALA A 75 2.77 13.36 6.33
C ALA A 75 2.67 11.86 6.07
N TYR A 76 3.01 11.05 7.07
CA TYR A 76 2.83 9.60 7.02
C TYR A 76 1.92 9.14 8.16
N PHE A 77 1.15 8.09 7.91
CA PHE A 77 0.33 7.47 8.95
C PHE A 77 1.20 7.04 10.13
N SER A 78 0.76 7.36 11.35
CA SER A 78 1.34 6.86 12.57
C SER A 78 0.41 5.83 13.18
N SER A 79 0.83 4.57 13.10
CA SER A 79 0.01 3.41 13.44
C SER A 79 0.90 2.34 14.03
N ASP A 80 0.46 1.75 15.14
CA ASP A 80 1.19 0.69 15.82
C ASP A 80 1.09 -0.63 15.06
N TYR A 81 2.14 -1.43 15.19
CA TYR A 81 2.14 -2.85 14.85
C TYR A 81 1.50 -3.65 15.97
N TYR A 82 0.68 -4.63 15.62
CA TYR A 82 0.27 -5.67 16.57
C TYR A 82 -0.12 -6.95 15.83
N GLU A 83 0.05 -8.06 16.54
CA GLU A 83 -0.41 -9.39 16.13
C GLU A 83 -1.80 -9.65 16.72
N PHE A 84 -2.63 -10.39 15.99
CA PHE A 84 -3.97 -10.75 16.45
C PHE A 84 -4.47 -12.04 15.81
N GLY A 85 -5.43 -12.70 16.47
CA GLY A 85 -5.99 -13.95 16.00
C GLY A 85 -4.93 -15.06 15.87
N ASP A 86 -5.04 -15.85 14.82
CA ASP A 86 -4.11 -16.94 14.51
C ASP A 86 -3.22 -16.55 13.31
N GLY A 87 -2.07 -15.95 13.61
CA GLY A 87 -1.05 -15.58 12.61
C GLY A 87 -1.33 -14.31 11.80
N TYR A 88 -2.27 -13.44 12.23
CA TYR A 88 -2.52 -12.17 11.55
C TYR A 88 -1.75 -11.02 12.18
N ILE A 89 -1.38 -10.06 11.32
CA ILE A 89 -0.70 -8.83 11.72
C ILE A 89 -1.48 -7.63 11.22
N LYS A 90 -1.45 -6.55 11.98
CA LYS A 90 -1.86 -5.23 11.53
C LYS A 90 -0.64 -4.34 11.59
N SER A 91 -0.33 -3.70 10.47
CA SER A 91 0.69 -2.65 10.38
C SER A 91 0.32 -1.62 9.32
N LYS A 92 1.04 -0.49 9.32
CA LYS A 92 1.00 0.45 8.20
C LYS A 92 1.98 0.01 7.11
N ALA A 93 1.63 0.26 5.85
CA ALA A 93 2.53 0.08 4.71
C ALA A 93 3.18 -1.32 4.72
N LEU A 94 2.32 -2.33 4.91
CA LEU A 94 2.63 -3.69 4.50
C LEU A 94 2.84 -3.72 2.99
N ASP A 95 2.03 -2.94 2.27
CA ASP A 95 2.24 -2.50 0.90
C ASP A 95 3.39 -1.45 0.83
N ASP A 96 4.56 -1.75 0.27
CA ASP A 96 5.09 -3.11 -0.02
C ASP A 96 6.34 -3.45 0.84
N ARG A 97 6.32 -3.05 2.12
CA ARG A 97 7.38 -3.48 3.04
C ARG A 97 7.39 -4.99 3.27
N ILE A 98 6.29 -5.69 3.01
CA ILE A 98 6.27 -7.16 3.11
C ILE A 98 7.10 -7.78 1.98
N GLY A 99 6.97 -7.31 0.74
CA GLY A 99 7.85 -7.72 -0.37
C GLY A 99 9.31 -7.38 -0.08
N CYS A 100 9.58 -6.19 0.45
CA CYS A 100 10.93 -5.79 0.88
C CYS A 100 11.51 -6.73 1.95
N MET A 101 10.72 -7.14 2.94
CA MET A 101 11.15 -8.08 3.97
C MET A 101 11.47 -9.45 3.38
N LEU A 102 10.62 -9.96 2.48
CA LEU A 102 10.88 -11.22 1.77
C LEU A 102 12.17 -11.15 0.92
N MET A 103 12.43 -10.02 0.26
CA MET A 103 13.69 -9.81 -0.46
C MET A 103 14.91 -9.87 0.46
N ILE A 104 14.83 -9.26 1.66
CA ILE A 104 15.93 -9.30 2.64
C ILE A 104 16.21 -10.74 3.10
N GLU A 105 15.17 -11.54 3.31
CA GLU A 105 15.35 -12.97 3.63
C GLU A 105 16.01 -13.74 2.47
N LEU A 106 15.58 -13.48 1.23
CA LEU A 106 16.13 -14.13 0.04
C LEU A 106 17.59 -13.73 -0.26
N ILE A 107 18.00 -12.50 0.04
CA ILE A 107 19.41 -12.06 -0.09
C ILE A 107 20.36 -12.95 0.72
N ASN A 108 19.90 -13.46 1.86
CA ASN A 108 20.71 -14.30 2.75
C ASN A 108 20.62 -15.80 2.41
N SER A 109 19.89 -16.17 1.36
CA SER A 109 19.73 -17.56 0.92
C SER A 109 20.79 -17.98 -0.11
N GLU A 110 20.87 -19.27 -0.41
CA GLU A 110 21.67 -19.76 -1.54
C GLU A 110 20.93 -19.47 -2.84
N LEU A 111 21.58 -18.72 -3.74
CA LEU A 111 21.00 -18.29 -5.01
C LEU A 111 21.66 -19.04 -6.16
N GLU A 112 20.84 -19.73 -6.96
CA GLU A 112 21.31 -20.47 -8.14
C GLU A 112 21.71 -19.53 -9.29
N TYR A 113 21.10 -18.35 -9.36
CA TYR A 113 21.27 -17.38 -10.45
C TYR A 113 21.80 -16.05 -9.92
N ASP A 114 22.43 -15.28 -10.81
CA ASP A 114 22.76 -13.87 -10.56
C ASP A 114 21.46 -13.10 -10.28
N THR A 115 21.29 -12.67 -9.03
CA THR A 115 20.04 -12.09 -8.54
C THR A 115 20.24 -10.65 -8.10
N TYR A 116 19.44 -9.75 -8.65
CA TYR A 116 19.42 -8.34 -8.30
C TYR A 116 18.19 -8.03 -7.45
N PHE A 117 18.40 -7.62 -6.21
CA PHE A 117 17.33 -7.24 -5.30
C PHE A 117 17.07 -5.74 -5.39
N CYS A 118 15.92 -5.38 -5.93
CA CYS A 118 15.60 -4.01 -6.31
C CYS A 118 14.53 -3.42 -5.39
N PHE A 119 14.95 -2.51 -4.50
CA PHE A 119 14.04 -1.76 -3.64
C PHE A 119 13.60 -0.48 -4.34
N ASN A 120 12.57 -0.61 -5.18
CA ASN A 120 12.10 0.49 -6.01
C ASN A 120 11.41 1.59 -5.20
N VAL A 121 11.32 2.78 -5.81
CA VAL A 121 10.63 3.94 -5.25
C VAL A 121 9.49 4.36 -6.17
N GLN A 122 8.51 5.07 -5.63
CA GLN A 122 7.46 5.71 -6.43
C GLN A 122 6.60 4.74 -7.27
N GLU A 123 6.39 3.51 -6.79
CA GLU A 123 5.37 2.57 -7.31
C GLU A 123 3.99 3.27 -7.29
N GLU A 124 3.57 3.71 -6.09
CA GLU A 124 2.25 4.27 -5.80
C GLU A 124 1.88 5.53 -6.61
N VAL A 125 2.88 6.19 -7.22
CA VAL A 125 2.70 7.39 -8.06
C VAL A 125 2.99 7.12 -9.53
N GLY A 126 3.02 5.85 -9.93
CA GLY A 126 3.01 5.37 -11.31
C GLY A 126 4.23 4.54 -11.72
N LEU A 127 4.67 3.59 -10.89
CA LEU A 127 5.67 2.57 -11.24
C LEU A 127 6.99 3.19 -11.74
N ARG A 128 7.38 4.31 -11.14
CA ARG A 128 8.46 5.15 -11.72
C ARG A 128 9.83 4.54 -11.47
N GLY A 129 10.03 3.98 -10.27
CA GLY A 129 11.29 3.34 -9.89
C GLY A 129 11.57 2.11 -10.72
N SER A 130 10.61 1.19 -10.84
CA SER A 130 10.79 -0.05 -11.60
C SER A 130 11.11 0.20 -13.07
N LYS A 131 10.52 1.25 -13.67
CA LYS A 131 10.90 1.68 -15.01
C LYS A 131 12.39 2.01 -15.10
N CYS A 132 12.94 2.78 -14.16
CA CYS A 132 14.37 3.10 -14.16
C CYS A 132 15.23 1.86 -13.93
N THR A 133 14.88 1.04 -12.93
CA THR A 133 15.63 -0.16 -12.55
C THR A 133 15.70 -1.18 -13.68
N SER A 134 14.60 -1.41 -14.40
CA SER A 134 14.57 -2.36 -15.51
C SER A 134 15.48 -1.96 -16.67
N PHE A 135 15.64 -0.66 -16.96
CA PHE A 135 16.59 -0.19 -17.97
C PHE A 135 18.06 -0.37 -17.58
N ASP A 136 18.36 -0.30 -16.28
CA ASP A 136 19.72 -0.40 -15.74
C ASP A 136 20.16 -1.85 -15.55
N VAL A 137 19.32 -2.65 -14.88
CA VAL A 137 19.60 -4.06 -14.56
C VAL A 137 19.45 -4.96 -15.79
N GLN A 138 18.51 -4.67 -16.68
CA GLN A 138 18.19 -5.48 -17.87
C GLN A 138 18.01 -6.98 -17.55
N PRO A 139 17.09 -7.35 -16.64
CA PRO A 139 16.95 -8.72 -16.19
C PRO A 139 16.35 -9.64 -17.26
N ASP A 140 16.81 -10.89 -17.31
CA ASP A 140 16.19 -11.94 -18.15
C ASP A 140 14.79 -12.33 -17.64
N VAL A 141 14.62 -12.38 -16.31
CA VAL A 141 13.37 -12.67 -15.61
C VAL A 141 13.23 -11.74 -14.42
N SER A 142 12.03 -11.20 -14.20
CA SER A 142 11.71 -10.39 -13.02
C SER A 142 10.65 -11.08 -12.17
N LEU A 143 10.95 -11.27 -10.88
CA LEU A 143 9.98 -11.71 -9.87
C LEU A 143 9.58 -10.50 -9.01
N ILE A 144 8.34 -10.06 -9.18
CA ILE A 144 7.79 -8.94 -8.42
C ILE A 144 7.07 -9.48 -7.18
N LEU A 145 7.53 -9.06 -6.01
CA LEU A 145 6.92 -9.36 -4.73
C LEU A 145 6.04 -8.18 -4.36
N GLU A 146 4.78 -8.44 -4.02
CA GLU A 146 3.80 -7.40 -3.77
C GLU A 146 2.75 -7.88 -2.76
N SER A 147 2.13 -6.92 -2.10
CA SER A 147 0.90 -7.15 -1.36
C SER A 147 -0.29 -7.16 -2.32
N THR A 148 -1.44 -7.69 -1.89
CA THR A 148 -2.63 -7.60 -2.72
C THR A 148 -3.90 -7.54 -1.89
N THR A 149 -4.99 -7.10 -2.52
CA THR A 149 -6.28 -6.94 -1.84
C THR A 149 -6.89 -8.30 -1.52
N ALA A 150 -6.98 -8.63 -0.23
CA ALA A 150 -7.83 -9.72 0.24
C ALA A 150 -9.30 -9.27 0.23
N GLY A 151 -10.16 -10.07 -0.41
CA GLY A 151 -11.59 -9.79 -0.55
C GLY A 151 -12.43 -10.58 0.46
N ASP A 152 -11.87 -11.01 1.57
CA ASP A 152 -12.45 -11.95 2.54
C ASP A 152 -13.25 -11.28 3.66
N LEU A 153 -13.86 -10.13 3.34
CA LEU A 153 -14.69 -9.36 4.25
C LEU A 153 -16.13 -9.91 4.34
N CYS A 154 -16.81 -9.60 5.44
CA CYS A 154 -18.21 -9.97 5.64
C CYS A 154 -19.08 -9.45 4.49
N GLY A 155 -19.91 -10.32 3.91
CA GLY A 155 -20.79 -10.00 2.79
C GLY A 155 -20.15 -10.08 1.40
N VAL A 156 -18.84 -10.33 1.30
CA VAL A 156 -18.16 -10.52 0.02
C VAL A 156 -18.14 -12.00 -0.38
N THR A 157 -18.66 -12.31 -1.57
CA THR A 157 -18.84 -13.69 -2.05
C THR A 157 -18.40 -13.86 -3.51
N GLY A 158 -18.14 -15.11 -3.91
CA GLY A 158 -17.83 -15.47 -5.29
C GLY A 158 -16.54 -14.80 -5.79
N GLY A 159 -16.53 -14.38 -7.05
CA GLY A 159 -15.37 -13.74 -7.68
C GLY A 159 -14.96 -12.38 -7.08
N ASN A 160 -15.80 -11.78 -6.22
CA ASN A 160 -15.43 -10.56 -5.49
C ASN A 160 -14.50 -10.86 -4.31
N ARG A 161 -14.39 -12.13 -3.89
CA ARG A 161 -13.46 -12.58 -2.85
C ARG A 161 -12.07 -12.79 -3.46
N VAL A 162 -11.46 -11.68 -3.91
CA VAL A 162 -10.23 -11.59 -4.74
C VAL A 162 -9.19 -12.65 -4.39
N CYS A 163 -8.79 -12.68 -3.13
CA CYS A 163 -8.01 -13.74 -2.50
C CYS A 163 -8.37 -13.81 -1.02
N VAL A 164 -7.89 -14.84 -0.32
CA VAL A 164 -8.21 -15.09 1.10
C VAL A 164 -6.94 -15.15 1.92
N LEU A 165 -6.90 -14.44 3.04
CA LEU A 165 -5.77 -14.51 3.96
C LEU A 165 -5.65 -15.93 4.55
N GLY A 166 -4.42 -16.41 4.70
CA GLY A 166 -4.13 -17.76 5.21
C GLY A 166 -4.32 -18.89 4.19
N LYS A 167 -4.67 -18.59 2.93
CA LYS A 167 -4.74 -19.59 1.84
C LYS A 167 -3.50 -19.62 0.94
N GLY A 168 -2.39 -19.08 1.46
CA GLY A 168 -1.09 -19.07 0.79
C GLY A 168 -0.86 -17.84 -0.12
N PRO A 169 0.35 -17.71 -0.68
CA PRO A 169 0.70 -16.62 -1.58
C PRO A 169 -0.16 -16.61 -2.85
N VAL A 170 -0.30 -15.42 -3.41
CA VAL A 170 -1.09 -15.18 -4.61
C VAL A 170 -0.17 -15.17 -5.82
N VAL A 171 -0.37 -16.13 -6.73
CA VAL A 171 0.26 -16.14 -8.04
C VAL A 171 -0.77 -15.60 -9.04
N SER A 172 -0.53 -14.39 -9.52
CA SER A 172 -1.41 -13.71 -10.48
C SER A 172 -1.01 -14.08 -11.91
N PHE A 173 -1.98 -14.08 -12.83
CA PHE A 173 -1.70 -14.25 -14.28
C PHE A 173 -1.75 -12.92 -15.05
N MET A 174 -2.37 -11.89 -14.47
CA MET A 174 -2.33 -10.51 -14.98
C MET A 174 -2.77 -9.50 -13.90
N ASP A 175 -2.45 -8.24 -14.14
CA ASP A 175 -3.02 -7.06 -13.45
C ASP A 175 -3.59 -6.05 -14.47
N GLY A 176 -3.86 -4.82 -14.05
CA GLY A 176 -4.41 -3.77 -14.93
C GLY A 176 -3.41 -3.18 -15.95
N ARG A 177 -2.12 -3.54 -15.86
CA ARG A 177 -1.02 -3.04 -16.68
C ARG A 177 -0.38 -4.14 -17.53
N THR A 178 -0.25 -5.35 -16.98
CA THR A 178 0.58 -6.42 -17.54
C THR A 178 -0.14 -7.76 -17.52
N VAL A 179 -0.08 -8.49 -18.64
CA VAL A 179 -0.37 -9.92 -18.70
C VAL A 179 0.96 -10.65 -18.54
N TYR A 180 1.10 -11.46 -17.49
CA TYR A 180 2.38 -12.10 -17.19
C TYR A 180 2.66 -13.29 -18.10
N ASP A 181 3.92 -13.67 -18.19
CA ASP A 181 4.33 -14.83 -18.99
C ASP A 181 3.64 -16.10 -18.50
N LYS A 182 3.03 -16.82 -19.44
CA LYS A 182 2.22 -18.01 -19.15
C LYS A 182 3.04 -19.16 -18.60
N GLU A 183 4.27 -19.33 -19.06
CA GLU A 183 5.12 -20.44 -18.63
C GLU A 183 5.72 -20.14 -17.25
N LEU A 184 6.10 -18.88 -16.97
CA LEU A 184 6.49 -18.47 -15.62
C LEU A 184 5.35 -18.61 -14.60
N TYR A 185 4.12 -18.23 -14.98
CA TYR A 185 2.93 -18.44 -14.14
C TYR A 185 2.73 -19.92 -13.78
N LYS A 186 2.78 -20.81 -14.79
CA LYS A 186 2.66 -22.26 -14.57
C LYS A 186 3.80 -22.81 -13.73
N LEU A 187 5.02 -22.33 -13.95
CA LEU A 187 6.19 -22.75 -13.19
C LEU A 187 6.02 -22.40 -11.72
N ALA A 188 5.63 -21.17 -11.38
CA ALA A 188 5.38 -20.75 -10.00
C ALA A 188 4.30 -21.58 -9.32
N ARG A 189 3.20 -21.87 -10.03
CA ARG A 189 2.12 -22.76 -9.56
C ARG A 189 2.63 -24.17 -9.28
N LYS A 190 3.38 -24.74 -10.23
CA LYS A 190 3.95 -26.09 -10.14
C LYS A 190 4.94 -26.22 -8.99
N VAL A 191 5.82 -25.24 -8.79
CA VAL A 191 6.77 -25.22 -7.66
C VAL A 191 6.03 -25.24 -6.33
N GLY A 192 4.92 -24.49 -6.21
CA GLY A 192 4.05 -24.55 -5.03
C GLY A 192 3.48 -25.95 -4.79
N GLU A 193 2.96 -26.60 -5.84
CA GLU A 193 2.42 -27.96 -5.77
C GLU A 193 3.48 -29.00 -5.37
N GLU A 194 4.67 -28.95 -5.98
CA GLU A 194 5.79 -29.87 -5.70
C GLU A 194 6.31 -29.75 -4.26
N ASN A 195 6.26 -28.55 -3.68
CA ASN A 195 6.72 -28.28 -2.31
C ASN A 195 5.60 -28.32 -1.27
N ASN A 196 4.37 -28.72 -1.64
CA ASN A 196 3.19 -28.69 -0.76
C ASN A 196 2.90 -27.30 -0.16
N ILE A 197 3.22 -26.23 -0.89
CA ILE A 197 2.92 -24.85 -0.52
C ILE A 197 1.59 -24.46 -1.18
N PRO A 198 0.54 -24.13 -0.41
CA PRO A 198 -0.73 -23.71 -0.98
C PRO A 198 -0.53 -22.40 -1.76
N THR A 199 -1.10 -22.32 -2.97
CA THR A 199 -1.10 -21.10 -3.77
C THR A 199 -2.50 -20.79 -4.28
N GLN A 200 -2.82 -19.51 -4.37
CA GLN A 200 -4.08 -19.01 -4.91
C GLN A 200 -3.84 -18.06 -6.08
N THR A 201 -4.89 -17.70 -6.81
CA THR A 201 -4.83 -16.68 -7.86
C THR A 201 -5.86 -15.59 -7.59
N LYS A 202 -5.64 -14.37 -8.08
CA LYS A 202 -6.62 -13.28 -7.96
C LYS A 202 -7.84 -13.60 -8.81
N THR A 203 -9.03 -13.47 -8.25
CA THR A 203 -10.28 -13.55 -9.01
C THR A 203 -10.71 -12.21 -9.61
N ALA A 204 -9.96 -11.13 -9.37
CA ALA A 204 -10.20 -9.80 -9.91
C ALA A 204 -8.93 -9.19 -10.52
N ILE A 205 -9.08 -8.51 -11.65
CA ILE A 205 -8.04 -7.76 -12.32
C ILE A 205 -8.10 -6.32 -11.80
N ALA A 206 -7.15 -5.95 -10.94
CA ALA A 206 -7.06 -4.63 -10.34
C ALA A 206 -5.62 -4.35 -9.87
N GLY A 207 -5.28 -3.07 -9.80
CA GLY A 207 -3.93 -2.59 -9.50
C GLY A 207 -2.98 -2.69 -10.69
N GLY A 208 -1.72 -2.42 -10.44
CA GLY A 208 -0.59 -2.65 -11.32
C GLY A 208 0.65 -2.70 -10.44
N ASN A 209 1.58 -3.57 -10.77
CA ASN A 209 2.78 -3.77 -9.97
C ASN A 209 4.01 -3.25 -10.73
N ASP A 210 5.12 -3.11 -10.01
CA ASP A 210 6.42 -2.71 -10.56
C ASP A 210 6.84 -3.44 -11.84
#